data_AF-A0A969TUY5-F1
#
_entry.id   AF-A0A969TUY5-F1
#
_cell.length_a   1.000
_cell.length_b   1.000
_cell.length_c   1.000
_cell.angle_alpha   90.00
_cell.angle_beta   90.00
_cell.angle_gamma   90.00
#
_symmetry.space_group_name_H-M   'P 1'
#
loop_
_entity.id
_entity.type
_entity.pdbx_description
1 polymer ?
#
loop_
_entity_poly.entity_id
_entity_poly.type
_entity_poly.pdbx_seq_one_letter_code
_entity_poly.pdbx_strand_id
1 'polypeptide(L)' 'MDKQYSLIVLDAEGETQDILDPRNGQALEELSAGDLQSARVFYDELKEAYKDFSVKMLLK' A
#
# COMPACT_ATOMS: atom_id res chain seq x y z
N MET A 1 15.04 -14.35 -7.59
CA MET A 1 14.00 -14.10 -6.57
C MET A 1 13.80 -12.60 -6.57
N ASP A 2 12.83 -12.15 -7.36
CA ASP A 2 12.44 -10.74 -7.41
C ASP A 2 11.81 -10.39 -6.07
N LYS A 3 12.35 -9.36 -5.41
CA LYS A 3 11.82 -8.88 -4.13
C LYS A 3 10.49 -8.22 -4.43
N GLN A 4 9.41 -8.69 -3.81
CA GLN A 4 8.09 -8.07 -3.93
C GLN A 4 7.80 -7.30 -2.64
N TYR A 5 7.43 -6.03 -2.80
CA TYR A 5 7.04 -5.18 -1.68
C TYR A 5 5.52 -5.06 -1.65
N SER A 6 4.86 -5.68 -0.68
CA SER A 6 3.41 -5.53 -0.48
C SER A 6 3.11 -4.32 0.40
N LEU A 7 2.13 -3.51 0.03
CA LEU A 7 1.63 -2.40 0.83
C LEU A 7 0.22 -2.73 1.29
N ILE A 8 -0.02 -2.66 2.60
CA ILE A 8 -1.34 -2.82 3.20
C ILE A 8 -1.72 -1.51 3.90
N VAL A 9 -2.98 -1.11 3.79
CA VAL A 9 -3.51 0.03 4.55
C VAL A 9 -4.45 -0.52 5.60
N LEU A 10 -4.25 -0.04 6.82
CA LEU A 10 -5.00 -0.41 8.01
C LEU A 10 -5.85 0.77 8.43
N ASP A 11 -7.11 0.52 8.78
CA ASP A 11 -7.97 1.55 9.36
C ASP A 11 -7.56 1.92 10.79
N ALA A 12 -8.34 2.81 11.42
CA ALA A 12 -8.10 3.27 12.78
C ALA A 12 -8.14 2.13 13.82
N GLU A 13 -8.78 1.01 13.50
CA GLU A 13 -8.86 -0.19 14.35
C GLU A 13 -7.71 -1.17 14.07
N GLY A 14 -6.91 -0.90 13.03
CA GLY A 14 -5.78 -1.72 12.64
C GLY A 14 -6.16 -2.89 11.74
N GLU A 15 -7.38 -2.88 11.19
CA GLU A 15 -7.89 -3.91 10.30
C GLU A 15 -7.53 -3.60 8.85
N THR A 16 -7.14 -4.63 8.09
CA THR A 16 -6.96 -4.53 6.65
C THR A 16 -8.33 -4.41 5.99
N GLN A 17 -8.60 -3.27 5.36
CA GLN A 17 -9.77 -3.11 4.50
C GLN A 17 -9.41 -3.30 3.03
N ASP A 18 -10.40 -3.71 2.24
CA ASP A 18 -10.41 -3.60 0.77
C ASP A 18 -10.44 -2.13 0.36
N ILE A 19 -9.30 -1.48 0.50
CA ILE A 19 -9.03 -0.14 -0.02
C ILE A 19 -8.78 -0.19 -1.52
N LEU A 20 -9.24 0.83 -2.22
CA LEU A 20 -9.06 0.99 -3.67
C LEU A 20 -7.82 1.83 -3.95
N ASP A 21 -6.96 1.45 -4.88
CA ASP A 21 -5.83 2.27 -5.32
C ASP A 21 -6.37 3.62 -5.84
N PRO A 22 -5.96 4.76 -5.24
CA PRO A 22 -6.51 6.07 -5.58
C PRO A 22 -6.17 6.51 -7.02
N ARG A 23 -5.20 5.88 -7.68
CA ARG A 23 -4.81 6.19 -9.07
C ARG A 23 -5.71 5.51 -10.09
N ASN A 24 -6.19 4.31 -9.80
CA ASN A 24 -6.87 3.46 -10.79
C ASN A 24 -8.22 2.88 -10.30
N GLY A 25 -8.56 3.05 -9.03
CA GLY A 25 -9.80 2.60 -8.40
C GLY A 25 -9.92 1.08 -8.22
N GLN A 26 -8.84 0.30 -8.37
CA GLN A 26 -8.85 -1.15 -8.20
C GLN A 26 -8.55 -1.54 -6.75
N ALA A 27 -9.11 -2.66 -6.28
CA ALA A 27 -8.80 -3.20 -4.95
C ALA A 27 -7.29 -3.42 -4.79
N LEU A 28 -6.74 -2.86 -3.72
CA LEU A 28 -5.33 -2.90 -3.38
C LEU A 28 -5.06 -4.19 -2.59
N GLU A 29 -5.24 -5.34 -3.23
CA GLU A 29 -4.97 -6.64 -2.61
C GLU A 29 -3.46 -6.86 -2.42
N GLU A 30 -2.68 -6.55 -3.45
CA GLU A 30 -1.22 -6.68 -3.41
C GLU A 30 -0.58 -5.88 -4.56
N LEU A 31 0.22 -4.86 -4.22
CA LEU A 31 0.97 -4.13 -5.23
C LEU A 31 2.37 -4.74 -5.36
N SER A 32 2.69 -5.27 -6.53
CA SER A 32 4.04 -5.79 -6.81
C SER A 32 4.92 -4.66 -7.32
N ALA A 33 5.64 -3.97 -6.42
CA ALA A 33 6.71 -3.09 -6.83
C ALA A 33 8.01 -3.89 -7.00
N GLY A 34 8.62 -3.83 -8.19
CA GLY A 34 9.88 -4.51 -8.50
C GLY A 34 11.11 -3.88 -7.83
N ASP A 35 10.97 -2.69 -7.25
CA ASP A 35 12.01 -1.96 -6.57
C ASP A 35 11.49 -1.16 -5.37
N LEU A 36 12.35 -0.94 -4.38
CA LEU A 36 12.04 -0.26 -3.13
C LEU A 36 11.62 1.21 -3.34
N GLN A 37 12.15 1.86 -4.38
CA GLN A 37 11.86 3.27 -4.63
C GLN A 37 10.41 3.43 -5.10
N SER A 38 9.97 2.59 -6.02
CA SER A 38 8.58 2.51 -6.46
C SER A 38 7.63 2.18 -5.30
N ALA A 39 8.00 1.23 -4.43
CA ALA A 39 7.22 0.91 -3.23
C ALA A 39 7.10 2.11 -2.27
N ARG A 40 8.16 2.90 -2.12
CA ARG A 40 8.18 4.05 -1.23
C ARG A 40 7.37 5.22 -1.75
N VAL A 41 7.48 5.53 -3.04
CA VAL A 41 6.63 6.54 -3.69
C VAL A 41 5.17 6.15 -3.48
N PHE A 42 4.84 4.88 -3.68
CA PHE A 42 3.48 4.41 -3.53
C PHE A 42 2.95 4.45 -2.09
N TYR A 43 3.82 4.15 -1.13
CA TYR A 43 3.53 4.32 0.29
C TYR A 43 3.20 5.79 0.63
N ASP A 44 3.98 6.74 0.14
CA ASP A 44 3.76 8.17 0.40
C ASP A 44 2.44 8.64 -0.24
N GLU A 45 2.13 8.22 -1.48
CA GLU A 45 0.85 8.51 -2.14
C GLU A 45 -0.36 7.96 -1.33
N LEU A 46 -0.27 6.72 -0.85
CA LEU A 46 -1.31 6.13 -0.01
C LEU A 46 -1.47 6.89 1.31
N LYS A 47 -0.37 7.30 1.93
CA LYS A 47 -0.43 8.05 3.19
C LYS A 47 -1.03 9.45 3.01
N GLU A 48 -0.80 10.09 1.86
CA GLU A 48 -1.45 11.37 1.53
C GLU A 48 -2.94 11.21 1.22
N ALA A 49 -3.32 10.15 0.51
CA ALA A 49 -4.70 9.84 0.18
C ALA A 49 -5.51 9.40 1.42
N TYR A 50 -4.89 8.62 2.31
CA TYR A 50 -5.51 8.02 3.48
C TYR A 50 -4.92 8.57 4.78
N LYS A 51 -5.28 9.81 5.13
CA LYS A 51 -4.74 10.52 6.30
C LYS A 51 -5.12 9.88 7.65
N ASP A 52 -6.26 9.23 7.71
CA ASP A 52 -6.78 8.58 8.93
C ASP A 52 -6.41 7.09 9.03
N PHE A 53 -5.56 6.60 8.12
CA PHE A 53 -5.19 5.19 8.03
C PHE A 53 -3.68 5.00 8.27
N SER A 54 -3.31 3.79 8.66
CA SER A 54 -1.92 3.36 8.79
C SER A 54 -1.50 2.51 7.61
N VAL A 55 -0.54 3.00 6.81
CA VAL A 55 0.06 2.20 5.73
C VAL A 55 1.21 1.37 6.31
N LYS A 56 1.28 0.07 5.99
CA LYS A 56 2.43 -0.80 6.29
C LYS A 56 3.01 -1.38 5.02
N MET A 57 4.34 -1.43 4.96
CA MET A 57 5.09 -2.05 3.87
C MET A 57 5.68 -3.38 4.37
N LEU A 58 5.40 -4.46 3.66
CA LEU A 58 5.89 -5.80 3.91
C LEU A 58 6.83 -6.21 2.78
N LEU A 59 8.00 -6.75 3.13
CA LEU A 59 8.92 -7.35 2.16
C LEU A 59 8.61 -8.84 2.06
N LYS A 60 8.28 -9.33 0.85
CA LYS A 60 8.15 -10.75 0.53
C LYS A 60 9.34 -11.26 -0.27
#